data_AF-A0A450XWG8-F1
#
_entry.id   AF-A0A450XWG8-F1
#
_cell.length_a   1.000
_cell.length_b   1.000
_cell.length_c   1.000
_cell.angle_alpha   90.00
_cell.angle_beta   90.00
_cell.angle_gamma   90.00
#
_symmetry.space_group_name_H-M   'P 1'
#
loop_
_entity.id
_entity.type
_entity.pdbx_description
1 polymer ?
#
loop_
_entity_poly.entity_id
_entity_poly.type
_entity_poly.pdbx_seq_one_letter_code
_entity_poly.pdbx_strand_id
1 'polypeptide(L)'
;YQVLDILIEFKFVSLKDAGLDGEAVRTMEDAALRALPSVQAKQREAEEGLARYRERLAAKFGDVLRLHSFSVVAVGFERLVFF
;
A
#
# COMPACT_ATOMS: atom_id res chain seq x y z
N TYR A 1 -25.20 9.57 -6.86
CA TYR A 1 -23.82 9.33 -6.39
C TYR A 1 -23.68 7.85 -6.04
N GLN A 2 -22.76 7.13 -6.68
CA GLN A 2 -22.37 5.78 -6.25
C GLN A 2 -21.32 5.95 -5.16
N VAL A 3 -21.59 5.45 -3.95
CA VAL A 3 -20.56 5.30 -2.92
C VAL A 3 -19.61 4.22 -3.43
N LEU A 4 -18.34 4.57 -3.63
CA LEU A 4 -17.30 3.61 -3.96
C LEU A 4 -16.82 2.98 -2.65
N ASP A 5 -16.91 1.66 -2.55
CA ASP A 5 -16.32 0.93 -1.42
C ASP A 5 -14.82 0.81 -1.66
N ILE A 6 -14.03 1.75 -1.16
CA ILE A 6 -12.58 1.78 -1.34
C ILE A 6 -11.91 1.23 -0.07
N LEU A 7 -11.12 0.17 -0.25
CA LEU A 7 -10.26 -0.37 0.79
C LEU A 7 -8.81 -0.07 0.43
N ILE A 8 -8.13 0.74 1.23
CA ILE A 8 -6.73 1.07 1.02
C ILE A 8 -5.92 0.46 2.15
N GLU A 9 -4.96 -0.38 1.82
CA GLU A 9 -3.93 -0.80 2.76
C GLU A 9 -2.65 -0.06 2.46
N PHE A 10 -2.28 0.81 3.40
CA PHE A 10 -1.11 1.66 3.30
C PHE A 10 0.03 1.09 4.12
N LYS A 11 1.18 0.87 3.47
CA LYS A 11 2.43 0.48 4.13
C LYS A 11 3.49 1.54 3.89
N PHE A 12 4.43 1.58 4.81
CA PHE A 12 5.53 2.53 4.79
C PHE A 12 6.87 1.79 4.87
N VAL A 13 7.81 2.21 4.02
CA VAL A 13 9.21 1.81 4.03
C VAL A 13 10.03 3.06 4.30
N SER A 14 10.79 3.04 5.39
CA SER A 14 11.71 4.13 5.68
C SER A 14 12.91 4.07 4.73
N LEU A 15 13.52 5.24 4.47
CA LEU A 15 14.76 5.33 3.69
C LEU A 15 15.88 4.46 4.28
N LYS A 16 15.95 4.42 5.62
CA LYS A 16 16.90 3.59 6.36
C LYS A 16 16.70 2.10 6.09
N ASP A 17 15.46 1.63 6.08
CA ASP A 17 15.15 0.21 5.81
C ASP A 17 15.35 -0.15 4.34
N ALA A 18 15.24 0.82 3.44
CA ALA A 18 15.58 0.66 2.03
C ALA A 18 17.10 0.77 1.76
N GLY A 19 17.90 1.22 2.74
CA GLY A 19 19.33 1.48 2.55
C GLY A 19 19.62 2.63 1.59
N LEU A 20 18.67 3.56 1.42
CA LEU A 20 18.75 4.67 0.48
C LEU A 20 18.69 6.00 1.22
N ASP A 21 19.17 7.06 0.58
CA ASP A 21 18.89 8.43 1.00
C ASP A 21 17.73 9.05 0.17
N GLY A 22 17.25 10.20 0.61
CA GLY A 22 16.08 10.84 0.00
C GLY A 22 16.33 11.38 -1.41
N GLU A 23 17.58 11.65 -1.77
CA GLU A 23 17.96 12.15 -3.08
C GLU A 23 18.03 11.01 -4.10
N ALA A 24 18.60 9.87 -3.70
CA ALA A 24 18.59 8.63 -4.49
C ALA A 24 17.15 8.22 -4.83
N VAL A 25 16.26 8.14 -3.84
CA VAL A 25 14.86 7.75 -4.07
C VAL A 25 14.12 8.71 -5.02
N ARG A 26 14.40 10.02 -4.95
CA ARG A 26 13.78 11.02 -5.84
C ARG A 26 14.16 10.86 -7.32
N THR A 27 15.35 10.34 -7.59
CA THR A 27 15.88 10.18 -8.96
C THR A 27 15.63 8.79 -9.55
N MET A 28 15.22 7.84 -8.71
CA MET A 28 14.94 6.48 -9.15
C MET A 28 13.66 6.39 -9.98
N GLU A 29 13.70 5.54 -11.00
CA GLU A 29 12.50 5.18 -11.75
C GLU A 29 11.55 4.34 -10.89
N ASP A 30 10.24 4.45 -11.16
CA ASP A 30 9.20 3.68 -10.48
C ASP A 30 9.46 2.17 -10.50
N ALA A 31 9.99 1.65 -11.60
CA ALA A 31 10.34 0.24 -11.73
C ALA A 31 11.45 -0.17 -10.75
N ALA A 32 12.44 0.69 -10.56
CA ALA A 32 13.54 0.45 -9.62
C ALA A 32 13.05 0.52 -8.17
N LEU A 33 12.16 1.47 -7.85
CA LEU A 33 11.53 1.56 -6.51
C LEU A 33 10.69 0.32 -6.20
N ARG A 34 9.91 -0.19 -7.17
CA ARG A 34 9.14 -1.44 -7.02
C ARG A 34 10.01 -2.69 -6.91
N ALA A 35 11.24 -2.65 -7.43
CA ALA A 35 12.19 -3.74 -7.34
C ALA A 35 12.89 -3.84 -5.97
N LEU A 36 12.78 -2.82 -5.11
CA LEU A 36 13.41 -2.83 -3.80
C LEU A 36 12.85 -3.96 -2.94
N PRO A 37 13.70 -4.81 -2.32
CA PRO A 37 13.23 -5.94 -1.52
C PRO A 37 12.31 -5.51 -0.36
N SER A 38 12.62 -4.38 0.29
CA SER A 38 11.81 -3.80 1.36
C SER A 38 10.42 -3.38 0.87
N VAL A 39 10.32 -2.83 -0.34
CA VAL A 39 9.06 -2.45 -0.98
C VAL A 39 8.26 -3.69 -1.37
N GLN A 40 8.88 -4.69 -1.98
CA GLN A 40 8.20 -5.94 -2.35
C GLN A 40 7.69 -6.72 -1.14
N ALA A 41 8.44 -6.73 -0.04
CA ALA A 41 8.01 -7.34 1.21
C ALA A 41 6.76 -6.63 1.75
N LYS A 42 6.79 -5.30 1.83
CA LYS A 42 5.62 -4.52 2.29
C LYS A 42 4.45 -4.58 1.34
N GLN A 43 4.68 -4.67 0.05
CA GLN A 43 3.61 -4.85 -0.93
C GLN A 43 2.91 -6.19 -0.74
N ARG A 44 3.65 -7.28 -0.53
CA ARG A 44 3.08 -8.61 -0.20
C ARG A 44 2.28 -8.58 1.11
N GLU A 45 2.84 -7.98 2.16
CA GLU A 45 2.13 -7.83 3.44
C GLU A 45 0.80 -7.07 3.28
N ALA A 46 0.78 -6.03 2.44
CA ALA A 46 -0.43 -5.26 2.15
C ALA A 46 -1.44 -6.07 1.33
N GLU A 47 -1.00 -6.85 0.34
CA GLU A 47 -1.86 -7.71 -0.47
C GLU A 47 -2.49 -8.82 0.37
N GLU A 48 -1.73 -9.46 1.27
CA GLU A 48 -2.22 -10.45 2.22
C GLU A 48 -3.24 -9.85 3.21
N GLY A 49 -2.94 -8.66 3.74
CA GLY A 49 -3.86 -7.90 4.59
C GLY A 49 -5.17 -7.58 3.89
N LEU A 50 -5.09 -7.07 2.65
CA LEU A 50 -6.26 -6.78 1.82
C LEU A 50 -7.08 -8.02 1.51
N ALA A 51 -6.45 -9.14 1.16
CA ALA A 51 -7.14 -10.40 0.89
C ALA A 51 -7.96 -10.84 2.12
N ARG A 52 -7.34 -10.83 3.30
CA ARG A 52 -8.00 -11.18 4.56
C ARG A 52 -9.14 -10.22 4.91
N TYR A 53 -8.97 -8.93 4.68
CA TYR A 53 -10.03 -7.94 4.91
C TYR A 53 -11.18 -8.10 3.91
N ARG A 54 -10.89 -8.34 2.63
CA ARG A 54 -11.91 -8.60 1.60
C ARG A 54 -12.75 -9.82 1.95
N GLU A 55 -12.14 -10.92 2.37
CA GLU A 55 -12.87 -12.12 2.80
C GLU A 55 -13.81 -11.81 3.98
N ARG A 56 -13.33 -11.05 4.97
CA ARG A 56 -14.15 -10.66 6.13
C ARG A 56 -15.31 -9.73 5.74
N LEU A 57 -15.08 -8.78 4.84
CA LEU A 57 -16.14 -7.87 4.37
C LEU A 57 -17.14 -8.62 3.50
N ALA A 58 -16.69 -9.50 2.60
CA ALA A 58 -17.56 -10.35 1.79
C ALA A 58 -18.41 -11.28 2.68
N ALA A 59 -17.83 -11.87 3.72
CA ALA A 59 -18.59 -12.71 4.66
C ALA A 59 -19.67 -11.92 5.43
N LYS A 60 -19.43 -10.63 5.72
CA LYS A 60 -20.34 -9.81 6.51
C LYS A 60 -21.42 -9.11 5.67
N PHE A 61 -21.10 -8.72 4.45
CA PHE A 61 -21.96 -7.87 3.61
C PHE A 61 -22.34 -8.51 2.26
N GLY A 62 -21.86 -9.73 1.97
CA GLY A 62 -22.10 -10.43 0.71
C GLY A 62 -21.51 -9.69 -0.51
N ASP A 63 -22.08 -9.95 -1.68
CA ASP A 63 -21.69 -9.34 -2.97
C ASP A 63 -22.20 -7.89 -3.16
N VAL A 64 -22.73 -7.26 -2.10
CA VAL A 64 -23.27 -5.89 -2.18
C VAL A 64 -22.15 -4.86 -2.37
N LEU A 65 -20.97 -5.14 -1.80
CA LEU A 65 -19.85 -4.20 -1.80
C LEU A 65 -19.01 -4.33 -3.08
N ARG A 66 -18.89 -3.23 -3.83
CA ARG A 66 -17.98 -3.14 -4.99
C ARG A 66 -16.60 -2.70 -4.52
N LEU A 67 -15.96 -3.57 -3.74
CA LEU A 67 -14.68 -3.27 -3.07
C LEU A 67 -13.54 -3.11 -4.08
N HIS A 68 -13.09 -1.87 -4.25
CA HIS A 68 -11.85 -1.53 -4.91
C HIS A 68 -10.73 -1.50 -3.88
N SER A 69 -9.85 -2.50 -3.96
CA SER A 69 -8.72 -2.63 -3.05
C SER A 69 -7.45 -2.05 -3.65
N PHE A 70 -6.75 -1.21 -2.90
CA PHE A 70 -5.48 -0.60 -3.31
C PHE A 70 -4.41 -0.93 -2.27
N SER A 71 -3.33 -1.55 -2.73
CA SER A 71 -2.09 -1.70 -1.98
C SER A 71 -1.20 -0.51 -2.31
N VAL A 72 -0.82 0.27 -1.29
CA VAL A 72 0.02 1.46 -1.46
C VAL A 72 1.22 1.33 -0.54
N VAL A 73 2.42 1.38 -1.10
CA VAL A 73 3.67 1.40 -0.35
C VAL A 73 4.34 2.75 -0.54
N ALA A 74 4.43 3.53 0.53
CA ALA A 74 5.19 4.79 0.52
C ALA A 74 6.66 4.51 0.89
N VAL A 75 7.57 5.08 0.10
CA VAL A 75 9.02 4.98 0.33
C VAL A 75 9.54 6.36 0.70
N GLY A 76 10.12 6.47 1.90
CA GLY A 76 10.83 7.67 2.32
C GLY A 76 9.98 8.92 2.61
N PHE A 77 8.69 8.74 2.86
CA PHE A 77 7.85 9.78 3.46
C PHE A 77 8.23 10.06 4.92
N GLU A 78 8.57 11.30 5.26
CA GLU A 78 8.91 11.67 6.64
C GLU A 78 7.69 12.04 7.50
N ARG A 79 6.60 12.53 6.90
CA ARG A 79 5.40 12.91 7.64
C ARG A 79 4.14 12.80 6.78
N LEU A 80 3.10 12.16 7.34
CA LEU A 80 1.75 12.10 6.77
C LEU A 80 0.79 12.68 7.81
N VAL A 81 0.07 13.73 7.43
CA VAL A 81 -0.94 14.37 8.28
C VAL A 81 -2.27 14.23 7.56
N PHE A 82 -3.29 13.74 8.27
CA PHE A 82 -4.64 13.52 7.76
C PHE A 82 -5.67 14.14 8.71
N PHE A 83 -6.80 14.59 8.17
CA PHE A 83 -7.95 15.16 8.90
C PHE A 83 -9.25 14.71 8.23
#